data_AF-A0A6J4R083-F1
#
_entry.id   AF-A0A6J4R083-F1
#
_cell.length_a   1.000
_cell.length_b   1.000
_cell.length_c   1.000
_cell.angle_alpha   90.00
_cell.angle_beta   90.00
_cell.angle_gamma   90.00
#
_symmetry.space_group_name_H-M   'P 1'
#
loop_
_entity.id
_entity.type
_entity.pdbx_description
1 polymer ?
#
loop_
_entity_poly.entity_id
_entity_poly.type
_entity_poly.pdbx_seq_one_letter_code
_entity_poly.pdbx_strand_id
1 'polypeptide(L)' 'MRQMEKEGVVESSWETSRGGPARRMYTITDAGRSYLDFWARSLEQYQQTMDTFFRMYTGRPMQDKPDEKK' A
#
# COMPACT_ATOMS: atom_id res chain seq x y z
N MET A 1 8.18 8.56 -9.95
CA MET A 1 9.29 7.64 -9.62
C MET A 1 10.54 8.31 -9.09
N ARG A 2 11.03 9.43 -9.66
CA ARG A 2 12.22 10.13 -9.12
C ARG A 2 12.12 10.50 -7.63
N GLN A 3 10.93 10.83 -7.15
CA GLN A 3 10.69 11.15 -5.74
C GLN A 3 10.79 9.91 -4.83
N MET A 4 10.25 8.77 -5.26
CA MET A 4 10.29 7.51 -4.49
C MET A 4 11.69 6.89 -4.45
N GLU A 5 12.49 7.06 -5.51
CA GLU A 5 13.92 6.73 -5.48
C GLU A 5 14.69 7.65 -4.54
N LYS A 6 14.41 8.96 -4.57
CA LYS A 6 15.03 9.94 -3.68
C LYS A 6 14.71 9.71 -2.20
N GLU A 7 13.50 9.20 -1.92
CA GLU A 7 13.05 8.82 -0.58
C GLU A 7 13.52 7.44 -0.15
N GLY A 8 14.24 6.70 -1.01
CA GLY A 8 14.80 5.38 -0.70
C GLY A 8 13.76 4.27 -0.54
N VAL A 9 12.50 4.53 -0.89
CA VAL A 9 11.41 3.54 -0.82
C VAL A 9 11.35 2.62 -2.04
N VAL A 10 12.03 3.02 -3.13
CA VAL A 10 12.16 2.23 -4.36
C VAL A 10 13.59 2.34 -4.88
N GLU A 11 14.17 1.23 -5.31
CA GLU A 11 15.46 1.18 -6.00
C GLU A 11 15.26 0.85 -7.48
N SER A 12 16.11 1.41 -8.35
CA SER A 12 16.15 1.01 -9.76
C SER A 12 17.42 0.24 -10.11
N SER A 13 17.24 -0.85 -10.85
CA SER A 13 18.32 -1.61 -11.46
C SER A 13 18.13 -1.65 -12.98
N TRP A 14 19.24 -1.76 -13.70
CA TRP A 14 19.23 -1.97 -15.14
C TRP A 14 19.31 -3.46 -15.42
N GLU A 15 18.30 -3.99 -16.10
CA GLU A 15 18.33 -5.37 -16.58
C GLU A 15 18.63 -5.36 -18.08
N THR A 16 19.80 -5.89 -18.43
CA THR A 16 20.19 -6.17 -19.82
C THR A 16 19.80 -7.61 -20.14
N SER A 17 18.64 -7.79 -20.76
CA SER A 17 18.27 -9.09 -21.34
C SER A 17 19.25 -9.45 -22.47
N ARG A 18 19.58 -10.74 -22.64
CA ARG A 18 20.52 -11.26 -23.66
C ARG A 18 20.12 -10.96 -25.13
N GLY A 19 19.02 -10.23 -25.39
CA GLY A 19 18.54 -9.95 -26.75
C GLY A 19 17.74 -8.66 -26.93
N GLY A 20 17.87 -7.64 -26.08
CA GLY A 20 17.13 -6.38 -26.26
C GLY A 20 17.69 -5.18 -25.49
N PRO A 21 17.18 -3.96 -25.77
CA PRO A 21 17.61 -2.74 -25.09
C PRO A 21 17.35 -2.81 -23.58
N ALA A 22 18.27 -2.26 -22.80
CA ALA A 22 18.23 -2.29 -21.34
C ALA A 22 16.91 -1.70 -20.80
N ARG A 23 16.27 -2.40 -19.86
CA ARG A 23 15.05 -1.94 -19.20
C ARG A 23 15.37 -1.53 -17.76
N ARG A 24 14.70 -0.48 -17.26
CA ARG A 24 14.75 -0.10 -15.84
C ARG A 24 13.74 -0.94 -15.07
N MET A 25 14.24 -1.76 -14.16
CA MET A 25 13.43 -2.50 -13.19
C MET A 25 13.40 -1.70 -11.90
N TYR A 26 12.23 -1.62 -11.28
CA TYR A 26 12.03 -0.91 -10.01
C TYR A 26 11.62 -1.92 -8.96
N THR A 27 12.36 -1.96 -7.86
CA THR A 27 12.11 -2.87 -6.75
C THR A 27 11.81 -2.06 -5.51
N ILE A 28 10.74 -2.42 -4.80
CA ILE A 28 10.43 -1.78 -3.52
C ILE A 28 11.46 -2.22 -2.47
N THR A 29 12.00 -1.26 -1.72
CA THR A 29 12.96 -1.52 -0.65
C THR A 29 12.23 -1.97 0.62
N ASP A 30 12.98 -2.44 1.62
CA ASP A 30 12.41 -2.73 2.95
C ASP A 30 11.82 -1.49 3.63
N ALA A 31 12.44 -0.33 3.42
CA ALA A 31 11.91 0.96 3.87
C ALA A 31 10.59 1.28 3.17
N GLY A 32 10.50 1.02 1.85
CA GLY A 32 9.25 1.17 1.10
C GLY A 32 8.14 0.24 1.56
N ARG A 33 8.47 -1.03 1.87
CA ARG A 33 7.51 -1.98 2.47
C ARG A 33 7.01 -1.48 3.83
N SER A 34 7.90 -1.03 4.70
CA SER A 34 7.55 -0.49 6.02
C SER A 34 6.66 0.75 5.91
N TYR A 35 6.90 1.59 4.90
CA TYR A 35 6.07 2.75 4.61
C TYR A 35 4.67 2.36 4.15
N LEU A 36 4.53 1.33 3.31
CA LEU A 36 3.22 0.78 2.93
C LEU A 36 2.47 0.21 4.12
N ASP A 37 3.15 -0.53 5.00
CA ASP A 37 2.53 -1.08 6.23
C ASP A 37 2.02 0.03 7.15
N PHE A 38 2.77 1.12 7.27
CA PHE A 38 2.34 2.30 8.02
C PHE A 38 1.06 2.93 7.43
N TRP A 39 1.01 3.07 6.10
CA TRP A 39 -0.18 3.60 5.42
C TRP A 39 -1.38 2.66 5.53
N ALA A 40 -1.16 1.35 5.42
CA ALA A 40 -2.22 0.35 5.60
C ALA A 40 -2.87 0.48 6.99
N ARG A 41 -2.06 0.54 8.06
CA ARG A 41 -2.55 0.76 9.43
C ARG A 41 -3.27 2.09 9.61
N SER A 42 -2.79 3.15 8.95
CA SER A 42 -3.45 4.45 8.99
C SER A 42 -4.83 4.39 8.35
N LEU A 43 -4.96 3.71 7.20
CA LEU A 43 -6.24 3.52 6.51
C LEU A 43 -7.21 2.64 7.30
N GLU A 44 -6.73 1.59 7.97
CA GLU A 44 -7.54 0.81 8.90
C GLU A 44 -8.11 1.68 10.03
N GLN A 45 -7.29 2.57 10.59
CA GLN A 45 -7.74 3.49 11.64
C GLN A 45 -8.82 4.46 11.13
N TYR A 46 -8.66 4.96 9.89
CA TYR A 46 -9.69 5.77 9.24
C TYR A 46 -10.99 4.99 9.02
N GLN A 47 -10.90 3.74 8.55
CA GLN A 47 -12.06 2.87 8.36
C GLN A 47 -12.82 2.68 9.68
N GLN A 48 -12.12 2.33 10.77
CA GLN A 48 -12.73 2.18 12.10
C GLN A 48 -13.44 3.44 12.58
N THR A 49 -12.87 4.61 12.28
CA THR A 49 -13.45 5.90 12.65
C THR A 49 -14.75 6.14 11.87
N MET A 50 -14.75 5.88 10.57
CA MET A 50 -15.94 5.98 9.72
C MET A 50 -17.02 4.98 10.16
N ASP A 51 -16.65 3.74 10.44
CA ASP A 51 -17.57 2.71 10.93
C ASP A 51 -18.22 3.10 12.25
N THR A 52 -17.42 3.67 13.17
CA THR A 52 -17.92 4.18 14.45
C THR A 52 -18.91 5.31 14.24
N PHE A 53 -18.61 6.25 13.35
CA PHE A 53 -19.51 7.34 13.00
C PHE A 53 -20.84 6.82 12.42
N PHE A 54 -20.79 5.92 11.44
CA PHE A 54 -22.00 5.38 10.81
C PHE A 54 -22.83 4.54 11.78
N ARG A 55 -22.19 3.79 12.68
CA ARG A 55 -22.88 3.05 13.76
C ARG A 55 -23.66 3.98 14.67
N MET A 56 -23.07 5.11 15.07
CA MET A 56 -23.75 6.12 15.90
C MET A 56 -24.89 6.81 15.14
N TYR A 57 -24.66 7.19 13.89
CA TYR A 57 -25.62 7.95 13.10
C TYR A 57 -26.83 7.12 12.65
N THR A 58 -26.62 5.87 12.22
CA THR A 58 -27.69 5.02 11.68
C THR A 58 -28.36 4.14 12.73
N GLY A 59 -27.73 3.97 13.90
CA GLY A 59 -28.19 3.07 14.96
C GLY A 59 -28.16 1.58 14.58
N ARG A 60 -27.60 1.22 13.41
CA ARG A 60 -27.47 -0.15 12.93
C ARG A 60 -25.98 -0.54 12.89
N PRO A 61 -25.60 -1.73 13.37
CA PRO A 61 -24.25 -2.23 13.14
C PRO A 61 -24.06 -2.42 11.62
N MET A 62 -22.99 -1.87 11.06
CA MET A 62 -22.58 -2.12 9.67
C MET A 62 -22.37 -3.63 9.54
N GLN A 63 -23.02 -4.27 8.56
CA GLN A 63 -22.84 -5.71 8.31
C GLN A 63 -21.36 -5.96 7.97
N ASP A 64 -20.67 -6.71 8.83
CA ASP A 64 -19.37 -7.30 8.51
C ASP A 64 -19.50 -8.04 7.18
N LYS A 65 -18.87 -7.52 6.12
CA LYS A 65 -18.62 -8.34 4.95
C LYS A 65 -17.60 -9.38 5.37
N PRO A 66 -17.85 -10.69 5.17
CA PRO A 66 -16.89 -11.71 5.51
C PRO A 66 -15.60 -11.43 4.74
N ASP A 67 -14.51 -11.39 5.49
CA ASP A 67 -13.12 -11.32 5.04
C ASP A 67 -12.90 -12.49 4.07
N GLU A 68 -13.05 -12.24 2.76
CA GLU A 68 -12.77 -13.21 1.71
C GLU A 68 -11.25 -13.33 1.59
N LYS A 69 -10.63 -13.99 2.57
CA LYS A 69 -9.26 -14.48 2.48
C LYS A 69 -9.26 -15.63 1.49
N LYS A 70 -8.67 -15.39 0.33
CA LYS A 70 -8.30 -16.41 -0.65
C LYS A 70 -6.81 -16.38 -0.90
#